data_AF-K7KP68-F1
#
_entry.id   AF-K7KP68-F1
#
_cell.length_a   1.000
_cell.length_b   1.000
_cell.length_c   1.000
_cell.angle_alpha   90.00
_cell.angle_beta   90.00
_cell.angle_gamma   90.00
#
_symmetry.space_group_name_H-M   'P 1'
#
loop_
_entity.id
_entity.type
_entity.pdbx_description
1 polymer ?
#
loop_
_entity_poly.entity_id
_entity_poly.type
_entity_poly.pdbx_seq_one_letter_code
_entity_poly.pdbx_strand_id
1 'polypeptide(L)'
;MSTRGFLHFEDLSDQQKDKVLNAQVKIEKAIEKALPSDGYSRDELSQRNKRDEIRGFLVYCNGKLLSMKTYDSYVKEVELGTHRSQPYKVLINAISSSNLFLKKVKKIKRWELGRL
;
A
#
# COMPACT_ATOMS: atom_id res chain seq x y z
N MET A 1 8.91 19.24 5.30
CA MET A 1 8.87 18.32 4.13
C MET A 1 9.65 17.07 4.50
N SER A 2 9.15 15.86 4.22
CA SER A 2 9.79 14.62 4.69
C SER A 2 11.03 14.33 3.83
N THR A 3 12.21 14.52 4.42
CA THR A 3 13.54 14.36 3.79
C THR A 3 13.75 12.98 3.17
N ARG A 4 13.04 11.95 3.65
CA ARG A 4 13.13 10.58 3.15
C ARG A 4 12.68 10.43 1.70
N GLY A 5 11.66 11.17 1.27
CA GLY A 5 11.18 11.06 -0.11
C GLY A 5 12.24 11.52 -1.12
N PHE A 6 12.96 12.60 -0.80
CA PHE A 6 13.89 13.25 -1.73
C PHE A 6 15.08 12.37 -2.10
N LEU A 7 15.62 11.61 -1.15
CA LEU A 7 16.79 10.74 -1.36
C LEU A 7 16.55 9.63 -2.40
N HIS A 8 15.30 9.25 -2.66
CA HIS A 8 14.99 8.12 -3.52
C HIS A 8 14.85 8.48 -5.01
N PHE A 9 14.83 9.77 -5.35
CA PHE A 9 14.60 10.25 -6.72
C PHE A 9 15.83 10.88 -7.38
N GLU A 10 17.00 10.89 -6.73
CA GLU A 10 18.18 11.62 -7.21
C GLU A 10 18.58 11.24 -8.65
N ASP A 11 18.45 9.96 -9.02
CA ASP A 11 18.86 9.45 -10.34
C ASP A 11 17.75 9.48 -11.41
N LEU A 12 16.58 10.06 -11.11
CA LEU A 12 15.42 10.03 -12.01
C LEU A 12 15.22 11.38 -12.70
N SER A 13 14.92 11.35 -14.01
CA SER A 13 14.44 12.52 -14.74
C SER A 13 13.10 12.98 -14.18
N ASP A 14 12.72 14.24 -14.40
CA ASP A 14 11.44 14.76 -13.90
C ASP A 14 10.24 13.98 -14.48
N GLN A 15 10.33 13.53 -15.73
CA GLN A 15 9.33 12.65 -16.34
C GLN A 15 9.24 11.29 -15.62
N GLN A 16 10.36 10.74 -15.17
CA GLN A 16 10.36 9.49 -14.40
C GLN A 16 9.81 9.71 -12.98
N LYS A 17 10.13 10.84 -12.34
CA LYS A 17 9.57 11.21 -11.03
C LYS A 17 8.04 11.31 -11.11
N ASP A 18 7.52 11.99 -12.12
CA ASP A 18 6.07 12.10 -12.34
C ASP A 18 5.41 10.74 -12.54
N LYS A 19 6.04 9.84 -13.32
CA LYS A 19 5.53 8.46 -13.50
C LYS A 19 5.50 7.70 -12.18
N VAL A 20 6.57 7.76 -11.40
CA VAL A 20 6.63 7.10 -10.08
C VAL A 20 5.56 7.66 -9.14
N LEU A 21 5.43 8.99 -9.03
CA LEU A 21 4.44 9.63 -8.17
C LEU A 21 3.02 9.25 -8.57
N ASN A 22 2.72 9.26 -9.88
CA ASN A 22 1.43 8.83 -10.39
C ASN A 22 1.13 7.36 -10.08
N ALA A 23 2.13 6.47 -10.23
CA ALA A 23 2.00 5.07 -9.88
C ALA A 23 1.76 4.86 -8.38
N GLN A 24 2.52 5.55 -7.52
CA GLN A 24 2.35 5.53 -6.07
C GLN A 24 0.93 5.95 -5.68
N VAL A 25 0.44 7.07 -6.21
CA VAL A 25 -0.92 7.57 -5.94
C VAL A 25 -2.00 6.58 -6.38
N LYS A 26 -1.84 5.95 -7.54
CA LYS A 26 -2.79 4.92 -8.03
C LYS A 26 -2.84 3.72 -7.09
N ILE A 27 -1.67 3.19 -6.70
CA ILE A 27 -1.56 2.04 -5.82
C ILE A 27 -2.14 2.39 -4.45
N GLU A 28 -1.72 3.51 -3.84
CA GLU A 28 -2.20 3.96 -2.52
C GLU A 28 -3.72 4.12 -2.50
N LYS A 29 -4.32 4.81 -3.48
CA LYS A 29 -5.78 4.98 -3.55
C LYS A 29 -6.53 3.66 -3.67
N ALA A 30 -6.02 2.72 -4.46
CA ALA A 30 -6.63 1.40 -4.60
C ALA A 30 -6.63 0.64 -3.26
N ILE A 31 -5.48 0.62 -2.59
CA ILE A 31 -5.30 0.01 -1.27
C ILE A 31 -6.20 0.66 -0.21
N GLU A 32 -6.20 1.99 -0.13
CA GLU A 32 -7.02 2.76 0.82
C GLU A 32 -8.51 2.49 0.65
N LYS A 33 -8.95 2.14 -0.57
CA LYS A 33 -10.33 1.71 -0.84
C LYS A 33 -10.59 0.26 -0.44
N ALA A 34 -9.61 -0.62 -0.57
CA ALA A 34 -9.72 -2.05 -0.27
C ALA A 34 -9.61 -2.38 1.23
N LEU A 35 -8.83 -1.63 2.02
CA LEU A 35 -8.71 -1.91 3.45
C LEU A 35 -10.05 -1.73 4.22
N PRO A 36 -10.86 -0.68 3.97
CA PRO A 36 -12.17 -0.56 4.61
C PRO A 36 -13.18 -1.65 4.22
N SER A 37 -13.09 -2.23 3.01
CA SER A 37 -13.96 -3.37 2.67
C SER A 37 -13.69 -4.56 3.57
N ASP A 38 -12.43 -4.73 3.96
CA ASP A 38 -11.94 -5.84 4.79
C ASP A 38 -12.05 -5.54 6.30
N GLY A 39 -12.64 -4.39 6.63
CA GLY A 39 -13.04 -4.03 7.98
C GLY A 39 -12.04 -3.18 8.75
N TYR A 40 -11.01 -2.64 8.11
CA TYR A 40 -10.08 -1.71 8.76
C TYR A 40 -10.68 -0.31 8.93
N SER A 41 -10.28 0.41 9.99
CA SER A 41 -10.80 1.73 10.34
C SER A 41 -10.43 2.78 9.28
N ARG A 42 -11.44 3.46 8.72
CA ARG A 42 -11.20 4.63 7.84
C ARG A 42 -10.52 5.78 8.57
N ASP A 43 -10.91 6.02 9.82
CA ASP A 43 -10.37 7.12 10.62
C ASP A 43 -8.87 6.93 10.86
N GLU A 44 -8.44 5.71 11.18
CA GLU A 44 -7.02 5.42 11.34
C GLU A 44 -6.26 5.49 10.02
N LEU A 45 -6.84 4.97 8.92
CA LEU A 45 -6.24 5.09 7.58
C LEU A 45 -6.12 6.55 7.11
N SER A 46 -6.94 7.45 7.65
CA SER A 46 -6.84 8.90 7.38
C SER A 46 -5.69 9.58 8.12
N GLN A 47 -5.08 8.92 9.10
CA GLN A 47 -3.96 9.48 9.85
C GLN A 47 -2.69 9.46 9.01
N ARG A 48 -1.94 10.57 9.04
CA ARG A 48 -0.75 10.75 8.20
C ARG A 48 0.33 9.70 8.48
N ASN A 49 0.64 9.45 9.76
CA ASN A 49 1.61 8.44 10.18
C ASN A 49 1.25 7.06 9.61
N LYS A 50 -0.03 6.68 9.61
CA LYS A 50 -0.49 5.39 9.09
C LYS A 50 -0.38 5.29 7.57
N ARG A 51 -0.70 6.35 6.85
CA ARG A 51 -0.43 6.40 5.40
C ARG A 51 1.06 6.31 5.10
N ASP A 52 1.91 6.97 5.90
CA ASP A 52 3.36 6.91 5.72
C ASP A 52 3.92 5.50 6.01
N GLU A 53 3.40 4.80 7.04
CA GLU A 53 3.70 3.39 7.31
C GLU A 53 3.30 2.49 6.13
N ILE A 54 2.05 2.61 5.65
CA ILE A 54 1.53 1.85 4.51
C ILE A 54 2.37 2.10 3.25
N ARG A 55 2.69 3.36 2.96
CA ARG A 55 3.56 3.74 1.84
C ARG A 55 4.93 3.05 1.95
N GLY A 56 5.49 2.97 3.15
CA GLY A 56 6.73 2.23 3.43
C GLY A 56 6.70 0.81 2.85
N PHE A 57 5.65 0.04 3.15
CA PHE A 57 5.49 -1.33 2.65
C PHE A 57 5.19 -1.41 1.15
N LEU A 58 4.45 -0.44 0.60
CA LEU A 58 4.02 -0.46 -0.79
C LEU A 58 5.10 -0.04 -1.78
N VAL A 59 5.96 0.88 -1.38
CA VAL A 59 6.77 1.70 -2.30
C VAL A 59 8.27 1.55 -2.03
N TYR A 60 8.65 1.17 -0.81
CA TYR A 60 10.04 1.13 -0.36
C TYR A 60 10.41 -0.28 0.13
N CYS A 61 10.65 -1.20 -0.82
CA CYS A 61 11.13 -2.54 -0.46
C CYS A 61 12.54 -2.45 0.13
N ASN A 62 12.70 -2.84 1.40
CA ASN A 62 13.96 -2.71 2.16
C ASN A 62 14.53 -1.28 2.14
N GLY A 63 13.65 -0.27 2.14
CA GLY A 63 14.05 1.13 2.10
C GLY A 63 14.57 1.61 0.75
N LYS A 64 14.45 0.81 -0.33
CA LYS A 64 14.79 1.22 -1.69
C LYS A 64 13.54 1.42 -2.53
N LEU A 65 13.58 2.41 -3.41
CA LEU A 65 12.50 2.64 -4.37
C LEU A 65 12.32 1.40 -5.25
N LEU A 66 11.07 1.02 -5.51
CA LEU A 66 10.77 -0.02 -6.49
C LEU A 66 11.25 0.37 -7.89
N SER A 67 11.62 -0.63 -8.69
CA SER A 67 11.93 -0.41 -10.10
C SER A 67 10.69 0.09 -10.85
N MET A 68 10.87 0.84 -11.93
CA MET A 68 9.75 1.31 -12.76
C MET A 68 8.90 0.14 -13.29
N LYS A 69 9.55 -0.97 -13.68
CA LYS A 69 8.87 -2.20 -14.10
C LYS A 69 7.98 -2.77 -13.01
N THR A 70 8.40 -2.69 -11.74
CA THR A 70 7.61 -3.14 -10.61
C THR A 70 6.41 -2.21 -10.38
N TYR A 71 6.58 -0.88 -10.49
CA TYR A 71 5.46 0.06 -10.44
C TYR A 71 4.42 -0.22 -11.52
N ASP A 72 4.84 -0.41 -12.78
CA ASP A 72 3.93 -0.71 -13.88
C ASP A 72 3.17 -2.02 -13.64
N SER A 73 3.85 -3.06 -13.14
CA SER A 73 3.20 -4.32 -12.74
C SER A 73 2.18 -4.09 -11.64
N TYR A 74 2.56 -3.37 -10.58
CA TYR A 74 1.69 -3.12 -9.43
C TYR A 74 0.46 -2.31 -9.81
N VAL A 75 0.62 -1.27 -10.64
CA VAL A 75 -0.51 -0.47 -11.18
C VAL A 75 -1.48 -1.37 -11.94
N LYS A 76 -0.97 -2.21 -12.86
CA LYS A 76 -1.80 -3.14 -13.62
C LYS A 76 -2.53 -4.14 -12.72
N GLU A 77 -1.85 -4.68 -11.71
CA GLU A 77 -2.45 -5.62 -10.77
C GLU A 77 -3.56 -4.99 -9.92
N VAL A 78 -3.38 -3.76 -9.42
CA VAL A 78 -4.43 -3.09 -8.63
C VAL A 78 -5.63 -2.69 -9.49
N GLU A 79 -5.40 -2.35 -10.76
CA GLU A 79 -6.45 -2.05 -11.75
C GLU A 79 -7.27 -3.31 -12.11
N LEU A 80 -6.63 -4.48 -12.20
CA LEU A 80 -7.32 -5.76 -12.46
C LEU A 80 -8.05 -6.32 -11.22
N GLY A 81 -7.63 -5.96 -10.02
CA GLY A 81 -8.27 -6.37 -8.78
C GLY A 81 -7.39 -6.22 -7.56
N THR A 82 -7.63 -5.17 -6.79
CA THR A 82 -6.78 -4.79 -5.65
C THR A 82 -6.54 -5.92 -4.65
N HIS A 83 -7.57 -6.67 -4.23
CA HIS A 83 -7.42 -7.77 -3.26
C HIS A 83 -6.53 -8.92 -3.73
N ARG A 84 -6.33 -9.08 -5.04
CA ARG A 84 -5.48 -10.13 -5.63
C ARG A 84 -4.06 -9.65 -5.96
N SER A 85 -3.86 -8.34 -5.93
CA SER A 85 -2.60 -7.67 -6.27
C SER A 85 -1.49 -7.97 -5.26
N GLN A 86 -0.24 -7.95 -5.72
CA GLN A 86 0.92 -8.07 -4.85
C GLN A 86 1.03 -6.95 -3.81
N PRO A 87 0.81 -5.65 -4.14
CA PRO A 87 0.74 -4.56 -3.17
C PRO A 87 -0.16 -4.87 -1.96
N TYR A 88 -1.36 -5.38 -2.24
CA TYR A 88 -2.32 -5.70 -1.18
C TYR A 88 -1.85 -6.89 -0.34
N LYS A 89 -1.34 -7.95 -0.98
CA LYS A 89 -0.79 -9.12 -0.28
C LYS A 89 0.38 -8.74 0.62
N VAL A 90 1.29 -7.87 0.16
CA VAL A 90 2.40 -7.37 0.96
C VAL A 90 1.89 -6.69 2.24
N LEU A 91 0.87 -5.84 2.13
CA LEU A 91 0.27 -5.19 3.29
C LEU A 91 -0.45 -6.16 4.22
N ILE A 92 -1.25 -7.08 3.68
CA ILE A 92 -1.92 -8.08 4.51
C ILE A 92 -0.91 -8.95 5.25
N ASN A 93 0.19 -9.33 4.60
CA ASN A 93 1.30 -10.04 5.24
C ASN A 93 1.99 -9.21 6.33
N ALA A 94 2.19 -7.91 6.10
CA ALA A 94 2.73 -7.02 7.12
C ALA A 94 1.81 -6.91 8.34
N ILE A 95 0.49 -6.85 8.12
CA ILE A 95 -0.51 -6.82 9.19
C ILE A 95 -0.56 -8.14 9.95
N SER A 96 -0.61 -9.27 9.23
CA SER A 96 -0.65 -10.60 9.85
C SER A 96 0.63 -10.94 10.62
N SER A 97 1.76 -10.40 10.18
CA SER A 97 3.07 -10.54 10.86
C SER A 97 3.29 -9.50 11.97
N SER A 98 2.29 -8.68 12.29
CA SER A 98 2.39 -7.61 13.30
C SER A 98 3.48 -6.56 13.02
N ASN A 99 3.89 -6.42 11.76
CA ASN A 99 4.80 -5.36 11.31
C ASN A 99 4.04 -4.05 10.97
N LEU A 100 2.73 -4.15 10.73
CA LEU A 100 1.84 -3.03 10.51
C LEU A 100 0.58 -3.19 11.37
N PHE A 101 0.37 -2.28 12.31
CA PHE A 101 -0.82 -2.30 13.17
C PHE A 101 -1.91 -1.43 12.59
N LEU A 102 -3.05 -2.05 12.26
CA LEU A 102 -4.29 -1.39 11.88
C LEU A 102 -5.46 -1.95 12.70
N LYS A 103 -6.29 -1.06 13.20
CA LYS A 103 -7.53 -1.32 13.92
C LYS A 103 -8.58 -1.87 12.97
N LYS A 104 -9.06 -3.07 13.29
CA LYS A 104 -10.24 -3.66 12.66
C LYS A 104 -11.51 -3.20 13.39
N VAL A 105 -12.43 -2.58 12.67
CA VAL A 105 -13.71 -2.05 13.21
C VAL A 105 -14.90 -2.96 12.90
N LYS A 106 -14.83 -3.79 11.86
CA LYS A 106 -15.85 -4.82 11.60
C LYS A 106 -15.44 -6.13 12.28
N LYS A 107 -16.37 -6.73 13.05
CA LYS A 107 -16.24 -8.13 13.48
C LYS A 107 -16.18 -9.02 12.24
N ILE A 108 -15.15 -9.86 12.13
CA ILE A 108 -15.07 -10.90 11.12
C ILE A 108 -16.33 -11.76 11.27
N LYS A 109 -17.12 -11.90 10.20
CA LYS A 109 -18.31 -12.75 10.26
C LYS A 109 -17.84 -14.21 10.32
N ARG A 110 -18.50 -15.04 11.13
CA ARG A 110 -18.02 -16.39 11.49
C ARG A 110 -17.69 -17.27 10.26
N TRP A 111 -18.41 -17.11 9.15
CA TRP A 111 -18.18 -17.84 7.90
C TRP A 111 -16.98 -17.35 7.06
N GLU A 112 -16.42 -16.16 7.34
CA GLU A 112 -15.21 -15.65 6.67
C GLU A 112 -13.93 -16.28 7.23
N LEU A 113 -14.00 -16.96 8.38
CA LEU A 113 -12.84 -17.60 9.02
C LEU A 113 -12.47 -18.96 8.42
N GLY A 114 -13.20 -19.46 7.41
CA GLY A 114 -12.95 -20.77 6.80
C GLY A 114 -13.02 -21.96 7.78
N ARG A 115 -13.58 -21.75 8.97
CA ARG A 115 -13.81 -22.77 9.99
C ARG A 115 -15.27 -23.22 9.90
N LEU A 116 -15.57 -24.06 8.91
CA LEU A 116 -16.63 -25.06 8.97
C LEU A 116 -15.96 -26.40 9.26
#